data_AF-A0A1J5X1I3-F1
#
_entry.id   AF-A0A1J5X1I3-F1
#
_cell.length_a   1.000
_cell.length_b   1.000
_cell.length_c   1.000
_cell.angle_alpha   90.00
_cell.angle_beta   90.00
_cell.angle_gamma   90.00
#
_symmetry.space_group_name_H-M   'P 1'
#
loop_
_entity.id
_entity.type
_entity.pdbx_description
1 polymer ?
#
loop_
_entity_poly.entity_id
_entity_poly.type
_entity_poly.pdbx_seq_one_letter_code
_entity_poly.pdbx_strand_id
1 'polypeptide(L)'
;FCVERVKNMDLEDYAVGVITKMSLKDCEIGCLHLYAREEAHVAAVLAQEKPFCVGRVKTMELGYYAVGVITKMSLEDCEFEWLILTASEEAHVAEVLKQKKRFCVGGVKEMDLKEYAVGVITKMSLEDCEFEWLILSASEEAHVAAVLAQKKPLCVGGVKKMWLKEYAVGVVTKMSLKDCEIKWVNLTASEEAHVAAVLAQETPFCVGRVKMMYLWDYAVGVITKMTIHEDCEIGCLHLTASEEAHV
;
A
#
# COMPACT_ATOMS: atom_id res chain seq x y z
N PHE A 1 2.62 -27.83 15.38
CA PHE A 1 1.47 -27.39 16.18
C PHE A 1 0.51 -26.70 15.21
N CYS A 2 -0.68 -27.28 14.99
CA CYS A 2 -1.73 -26.69 14.15
C CYS A 2 -2.92 -26.43 15.08
N VAL A 3 -3.29 -25.17 15.23
CA VAL A 3 -4.53 -24.77 15.89
C VAL A 3 -5.49 -24.53 14.74
N GLU A 4 -6.55 -25.33 14.60
CA GLU A 4 -7.46 -25.21 13.46
C GLU A 4 -7.96 -23.77 13.27
N ARG A 5 -8.11 -23.02 14.38
CA ARG A 5 -8.51 -21.61 14.37
C ARG A 5 -7.77 -20.82 15.45
N VAL A 6 -7.10 -19.74 15.06
CA VAL A 6 -6.44 -18.78 15.97
C VAL A 6 -7.14 -17.45 15.87
N LYS A 7 -7.62 -16.90 16.99
CA LYS A 7 -8.26 -15.58 16.96
C LYS A 7 -7.24 -14.47 16.69
N ASN A 8 -6.18 -14.40 17.50
CA ASN A 8 -5.10 -13.42 17.39
C ASN A 8 -3.75 -14.14 17.56
N MET A 9 -2.78 -13.78 16.74
CA MET A 9 -1.39 -14.24 16.81
C MET A 9 -0.48 -13.03 16.72
N ASP A 10 0.14 -12.68 17.84
CA ASP A 10 1.07 -11.57 17.95
C ASP A 10 2.49 -12.13 18.11
N LEU A 11 3.36 -11.85 17.13
CA LEU A 11 4.77 -12.23 17.17
C LEU A 11 5.61 -10.97 17.12
N GLU A 12 6.31 -10.71 18.22
CA GLU A 12 7.19 -9.55 18.37
C GLU A 12 8.66 -9.97 18.39
N ASP A 13 9.49 -9.17 17.72
CA ASP A 13 10.93 -9.28 17.67
C ASP A 13 11.38 -10.69 17.26
N TYR A 14 12.27 -11.35 18.02
CA TYR A 14 12.74 -12.70 17.69
C TYR A 14 11.62 -13.74 17.58
N ALA A 15 10.42 -13.49 18.13
CA ALA A 15 9.28 -14.39 17.97
C ALA A 15 8.78 -14.43 16.52
N VAL A 16 9.01 -13.39 15.71
CA VAL A 16 8.68 -13.38 14.28
C VAL A 16 9.35 -14.56 13.56
N GLY A 17 10.58 -14.91 13.94
CA GLY A 17 11.29 -16.08 13.39
C GLY A 17 10.58 -17.41 13.58
N VAL A 18 9.71 -17.54 14.59
CA VAL A 18 8.98 -18.77 14.89
C VAL A 18 7.94 -19.08 13.81
N ILE A 19 7.45 -18.09 13.07
CA ILE A 19 6.39 -18.30 12.07
C ILE A 19 6.77 -19.35 11.01
N THR A 20 8.04 -19.38 10.62
CA THR A 20 8.58 -20.33 9.63
C THR A 20 8.64 -21.77 10.15
N LYS A 21 8.54 -21.97 11.47
CA LYS A 21 8.56 -23.28 12.14
C LYS A 21 7.15 -23.79 12.42
N MET A 22 6.13 -22.97 12.20
CA MET A 22 4.73 -23.32 12.41
C MET A 22 4.14 -23.91 11.12
N SER A 23 3.24 -24.88 11.26
CA SER A 23 2.49 -25.45 10.13
C SER A 23 1.17 -24.70 10.02
N LEU A 24 1.18 -23.56 9.32
CA LEU A 24 0.04 -22.62 9.26
C LEU A 24 -0.77 -22.72 7.96
N LYS A 25 -0.35 -23.52 6.98
CA LYS A 25 -0.99 -23.58 5.66
C LYS A 25 -2.52 -23.80 5.71
N ASP A 26 -2.99 -24.60 6.66
CA ASP A 26 -4.39 -24.94 6.82
C ASP A 26 -5.03 -24.26 8.05
N CYS A 27 -4.39 -23.21 8.59
CA CYS A 27 -4.92 -22.44 9.72
C CYS A 27 -5.84 -21.32 9.25
N GLU A 28 -6.89 -21.05 10.05
CA GLU A 28 -7.65 -19.81 10.00
C GLU A 28 -7.16 -18.87 11.12
N ILE A 29 -6.62 -17.71 10.76
CA ILE A 29 -6.15 -16.69 11.71
C ILE A 29 -7.04 -15.45 11.58
N GLY A 30 -7.58 -14.96 12.70
CA GLY A 30 -8.29 -13.67 12.73
C GLY A 30 -7.32 -12.52 12.49
N CYS A 31 -6.42 -12.28 13.45
CA CYS A 31 -5.38 -11.26 13.33
C CYS A 31 -3.99 -11.88 13.45
N LEU A 32 -3.11 -11.60 12.50
CA LEU A 32 -1.69 -11.96 12.55
C LEU A 32 -0.87 -10.67 12.54
N HIS A 33 -0.19 -10.39 13.65
CA HIS A 33 0.67 -9.23 13.78
C HIS A 33 2.12 -9.67 13.91
N LEU A 34 2.98 -9.19 13.01
CA LEU A 34 4.42 -9.37 13.07
C LEU A 34 5.10 -8.02 13.24
N TYR A 35 5.81 -7.83 14.35
CA TYR A 35 6.56 -6.61 14.62
C TYR A 35 8.01 -6.94 14.88
N ALA A 36 8.94 -6.32 14.17
CA ALA A 36 10.36 -6.58 14.35
C ALA A 36 11.16 -5.29 14.33
N ARG A 37 11.61 -4.83 15.50
CA ARG A 37 12.30 -3.54 15.63
C ARG A 37 13.74 -3.54 15.12
N GLU A 38 14.35 -4.71 14.98
CA GLU A 38 15.72 -4.88 14.48
C GLU A 38 15.77 -5.90 13.33
N GLU A 39 16.71 -5.73 12.41
CA GLU A 39 16.92 -6.67 11.30
C GLU A 39 17.17 -8.11 11.79
N ALA A 40 17.88 -8.25 12.90
CA ALA A 40 18.20 -9.54 13.52
C ALA A 40 16.94 -10.37 13.88
N HIS A 41 15.82 -9.70 14.18
CA HIS A 41 14.56 -10.33 14.55
C HIS A 41 13.91 -11.11 13.40
N VAL A 42 14.16 -10.67 12.15
CA VAL A 42 13.63 -11.31 10.93
C VAL A 42 14.69 -12.11 10.17
N ALA A 43 15.96 -12.05 10.56
CA ALA A 43 17.06 -12.70 9.84
C ALA A 43 16.80 -14.19 9.56
N ALA A 44 16.24 -14.93 10.51
CA ALA A 44 15.89 -16.34 10.33
C ALA A 44 14.79 -16.58 9.27
N VAL A 45 13.86 -15.62 9.13
CA VAL A 45 12.81 -15.65 8.11
C VAL A 45 13.39 -15.27 6.75
N LEU A 46 14.20 -14.21 6.70
CA LEU A 46 14.81 -13.72 5.46
C LEU A 46 15.84 -14.72 4.88
N ALA A 47 16.47 -15.53 5.73
CA ALA A 47 17.35 -16.63 5.32
C ALA A 47 16.61 -17.82 4.69
N GLN A 48 15.27 -17.87 4.74
CA GLN A 48 14.52 -18.94 4.08
C GLN A 48 14.69 -18.86 2.56
N GLU A 49 15.04 -19.99 1.96
CA GLU A 49 15.09 -20.16 0.50
C GLU A 49 13.70 -20.43 -0.09
N LYS A 50 12.88 -21.17 0.65
CA LYS A 50 11.53 -21.55 0.22
C LYS A 50 10.50 -20.61 0.84
N PRO A 51 9.55 -20.10 0.05
CA PRO A 51 8.47 -19.30 0.60
C PRO A 51 7.57 -20.15 1.51
N PHE A 52 6.99 -19.53 2.53
CA PHE A 52 6.06 -20.17 3.46
C PHE A 52 4.65 -19.57 3.37
N CYS A 53 3.64 -20.34 3.78
CA CYS A 53 2.24 -19.93 3.77
C CYS A 53 1.70 -19.88 5.21
N VAL A 54 0.91 -18.86 5.51
CA VAL A 54 0.28 -18.62 6.82
C VAL A 54 -1.20 -19.02 6.87
N GLY A 55 -1.70 -19.65 5.79
CA GLY A 55 -3.08 -20.05 5.63
C GLY A 55 -3.99 -18.87 5.30
N ARG A 56 -5.22 -18.93 5.82
CA ARG A 56 -6.21 -17.86 5.67
C ARG A 56 -6.12 -16.91 6.84
N VAL A 57 -5.84 -15.64 6.57
CA VAL A 57 -5.71 -14.60 7.59
C VAL A 57 -6.72 -13.51 7.32
N LYS A 58 -7.56 -13.15 8.29
CA LYS A 58 -8.48 -12.03 8.09
C LYS A 58 -7.71 -10.70 8.05
N THR A 59 -6.86 -10.44 9.03
CA THR A 59 -6.04 -9.22 9.07
C THR A 59 -4.59 -9.55 9.33
N MET A 60 -3.70 -9.16 8.41
CA MET A 60 -2.26 -9.27 8.55
C MET A 60 -1.66 -7.88 8.70
N GLU A 61 -0.92 -7.66 9.79
CA GLU A 61 -0.16 -6.44 10.02
C GLU A 61 1.33 -6.76 10.16
N LEU A 62 2.16 -6.12 9.32
CA LEU A 62 3.61 -6.22 9.37
C LEU A 62 4.20 -4.83 9.69
N GLY A 63 4.87 -4.72 10.83
CA GLY A 63 5.51 -3.49 11.29
C GLY A 63 7.03 -3.56 11.31
N TYR A 64 7.68 -2.44 10.99
CA TYR A 64 9.14 -2.29 11.03
C TYR A 64 9.83 -3.30 10.09
N TYR A 65 10.93 -3.96 10.50
CA TYR A 65 11.62 -4.97 9.67
C TYR A 65 10.75 -6.18 9.31
N ALA A 66 9.61 -6.39 9.99
CA ALA A 66 8.68 -7.45 9.63
C ALA A 66 8.05 -7.22 8.25
N VAL A 67 8.04 -5.99 7.73
CA VAL A 67 7.62 -5.72 6.35
C VAL A 67 8.44 -6.54 5.34
N GLY A 68 9.73 -6.77 5.60
CA GLY A 68 10.58 -7.61 4.75
C GLY A 68 10.13 -9.08 4.66
N VAL A 69 9.40 -9.59 5.67
CA VAL A 69 8.90 -10.97 5.71
C VAL A 69 7.98 -11.28 4.54
N ILE A 70 7.26 -10.28 4.01
CA ILE A 70 6.35 -10.45 2.87
C ILE A 70 7.06 -11.05 1.63
N THR A 71 8.36 -10.78 1.46
CA THR A 71 9.18 -11.29 0.34
C THR A 71 9.45 -12.80 0.43
N LYS A 72 9.20 -13.40 1.59
CA LYS A 72 9.42 -14.82 1.88
C LYS A 72 8.11 -15.58 2.04
N MET A 73 6.98 -14.94 1.76
CA MET A 73 5.68 -15.57 1.82
C MET A 73 5.24 -16.07 0.44
N SER A 74 4.54 -17.20 0.41
CA SER A 74 3.80 -17.65 -0.77
C SER A 74 2.43 -16.99 -0.73
N LEU A 75 2.34 -15.73 -1.16
CA LEU A 75 1.12 -14.94 -1.08
C LEU A 75 0.01 -15.49 -1.98
N GLU A 76 0.35 -16.21 -3.05
CA GLU A 76 -0.61 -16.92 -3.90
C GLU A 76 -1.29 -18.10 -3.18
N ASP A 77 -0.60 -18.70 -2.21
CA ASP A 77 -1.14 -19.78 -1.36
C ASP A 77 -1.80 -19.23 -0.08
N CYS A 78 -1.81 -17.92 0.13
CA CYS A 78 -2.42 -17.27 1.29
C CYS A 78 -3.65 -16.45 0.87
N GLU A 79 -4.58 -16.27 1.79
CA GLU A 79 -5.74 -15.40 1.60
C GLU A 79 -5.77 -14.35 2.70
N PHE A 80 -5.88 -13.07 2.32
CA PHE A 80 -5.94 -11.94 3.25
C PHE A 80 -7.18 -11.08 2.99
N GLU A 81 -7.99 -10.80 4.03
CA GLU A 81 -8.99 -9.73 3.87
C GLU A 81 -8.29 -8.36 3.96
N TRP A 82 -7.37 -8.17 4.91
CA TRP A 82 -6.67 -6.90 5.14
C TRP A 82 -5.16 -7.12 5.23
N LEU A 83 -4.39 -6.39 4.43
CA LEU A 83 -2.93 -6.31 4.52
C LEU A 83 -2.50 -4.90 4.94
N ILE A 84 -1.87 -4.79 6.10
CA ILE A 84 -1.38 -3.53 6.66
C ILE A 84 0.14 -3.60 6.78
N LEU A 85 0.84 -2.67 6.13
CA LEU A 85 2.30 -2.54 6.23
C LEU A 85 2.67 -1.18 6.80
N THR A 86 3.47 -1.16 7.86
CA THR A 86 3.93 0.09 8.51
C THR A 86 5.45 0.07 8.65
N ALA A 87 6.13 1.09 8.12
CA ALA A 87 7.58 1.19 8.18
C ALA A 87 8.05 2.63 8.39
N SER A 88 8.52 2.91 9.61
CA SER A 88 8.97 4.26 10.01
C SER A 88 10.38 4.64 9.56
N GLU A 89 11.12 3.70 8.96
CA GLU A 89 12.49 3.92 8.50
C GLU A 89 12.69 3.24 7.14
N GLU A 90 13.54 3.82 6.29
CA GLU A 90 13.88 3.24 4.99
C GLU A 90 14.46 1.81 5.13
N ALA A 91 15.24 1.58 6.19
CA ALA A 91 15.85 0.28 6.47
C ALA A 91 14.82 -0.85 6.64
N HIS A 92 13.63 -0.55 7.15
CA HIS A 92 12.53 -1.52 7.35
C HIS A 92 12.02 -2.12 6.03
N VAL A 93 12.10 -1.37 4.93
CA VAL A 93 11.64 -1.81 3.60
C VAL A 93 12.78 -2.16 2.66
N ALA A 94 14.04 -1.99 3.08
CA ALA A 94 15.21 -2.19 2.23
C ALA A 94 15.24 -3.58 1.58
N GLU A 95 14.87 -4.63 2.31
CA GLU A 95 14.81 -5.99 1.76
C GLU A 95 13.77 -6.14 0.65
N VAL A 96 12.61 -5.48 0.80
CA VAL A 96 11.56 -5.46 -0.22
C VAL A 96 12.04 -4.67 -1.44
N LEU A 97 12.64 -3.50 -1.24
CA LEU A 97 13.10 -2.63 -2.32
C LEU A 97 14.29 -3.22 -3.11
N LYS A 98 15.09 -4.10 -2.51
CA LYS A 98 16.14 -4.88 -3.20
C LYS A 98 15.58 -5.91 -4.19
N GLN A 99 14.30 -6.30 -4.08
CA GLN A 99 13.71 -7.27 -4.99
C GLN A 99 13.76 -6.76 -6.43
N LYS A 100 14.34 -7.58 -7.32
CA LYS A 100 14.46 -7.27 -8.75
C LYS A 100 13.17 -7.53 -9.51
N LYS A 101 12.44 -8.57 -9.09
CA LYS A 101 11.14 -8.93 -9.65
C LYS A 101 10.05 -8.42 -8.73
N ARG A 102 8.93 -8.02 -9.33
CA ARG A 102 7.71 -7.74 -8.58
C ARG A 102 7.14 -9.06 -8.06
N PHE A 103 6.53 -9.04 -6.88
CA PHE A 103 5.82 -10.20 -6.31
C PHE A 103 4.31 -9.98 -6.36
N CYS A 104 3.55 -11.05 -6.58
CA CYS A 104 2.09 -11.02 -6.51
C CYS A 104 1.68 -10.91 -5.04
N VAL A 105 0.74 -10.03 -4.72
CA VAL A 105 0.22 -9.88 -3.34
C VAL A 105 -0.85 -10.91 -2.98
N GLY A 106 -1.24 -11.75 -3.94
CA GLY A 106 -2.28 -12.76 -3.75
C GLY A 106 -3.69 -12.16 -3.63
N GLY A 107 -4.60 -12.93 -3.04
CA GLY A 107 -5.96 -12.47 -2.76
C GLY A 107 -5.98 -11.52 -1.54
N VAL A 108 -5.89 -10.22 -1.79
CA VAL A 108 -6.01 -9.15 -0.78
C VAL A 108 -7.24 -8.32 -1.09
N LYS A 109 -8.17 -8.21 -0.14
CA LYS A 109 -9.37 -7.36 -0.33
C LYS A 109 -9.07 -5.89 -0.05
N GLU A 110 -8.33 -5.58 1.01
CA GLU A 110 -8.00 -4.21 1.43
C GLU A 110 -6.52 -4.10 1.78
N MET A 111 -5.86 -3.04 1.32
CA MET A 111 -4.44 -2.80 1.55
C MET A 111 -4.19 -1.40 2.12
N ASP A 112 -3.45 -1.32 3.22
CA ASP A 112 -3.07 -0.07 3.89
C ASP A 112 -1.54 -0.01 4.05
N LEU A 113 -0.89 0.91 3.32
CA LEU A 113 0.56 1.11 3.36
C LEU A 113 0.88 2.47 4.01
N LYS A 114 1.65 2.43 5.09
CA LYS A 114 1.99 3.61 5.89
C LYS A 114 3.49 3.90 5.86
N GLU A 115 3.82 5.18 5.75
CA GLU A 115 5.21 5.69 5.81
C GLU A 115 6.08 5.07 4.70
N TYR A 116 7.31 4.63 4.97
CA TYR A 116 8.18 4.00 3.95
C TYR A 116 7.57 2.74 3.33
N ALA A 117 6.56 2.12 3.96
CA ALA A 117 5.85 0.99 3.37
C ALA A 117 5.08 1.38 2.11
N VAL A 118 4.78 2.66 1.89
CA VAL A 118 4.24 3.15 0.61
C VAL A 118 5.18 2.78 -0.55
N GLY A 119 6.50 2.80 -0.34
CA GLY A 119 7.50 2.38 -1.33
C GLY A 119 7.41 0.92 -1.77
N VAL A 120 6.83 0.05 -0.93
CA VAL A 120 6.68 -1.40 -1.21
C VAL A 120 5.82 -1.64 -2.46
N ILE A 121 4.84 -0.76 -2.74
CA ILE A 121 3.97 -0.88 -3.91
C ILE A 121 4.75 -0.93 -5.24
N THR A 122 5.95 -0.35 -5.29
CA THR A 122 6.82 -0.38 -6.49
C THR A 122 7.31 -1.79 -6.84
N LYS A 123 7.27 -2.69 -5.85
CA LYS A 123 7.71 -4.09 -5.93
C LYS A 123 6.54 -5.07 -5.92
N MET A 124 5.31 -4.58 -5.90
CA MET A 124 4.12 -5.41 -6.04
C MET A 124 3.70 -5.51 -7.50
N SER A 125 3.25 -6.69 -7.92
CA SER A 125 2.55 -6.90 -9.17
C SER A 125 1.05 -6.86 -8.87
N LEU A 126 0.38 -5.81 -9.32
CA LEU A 126 -1.03 -5.56 -9.03
C LEU A 126 -1.93 -5.72 -10.26
N GLU A 127 -1.37 -6.03 -11.43
CA GLU A 127 -2.09 -6.02 -12.72
C GLU A 127 -3.33 -6.92 -12.72
N ASP A 128 -3.21 -8.13 -12.17
CA ASP A 128 -4.30 -9.10 -12.07
C ASP A 128 -4.96 -9.13 -10.67
N CYS A 129 -4.74 -8.09 -9.86
CA CYS A 129 -5.33 -8.00 -8.53
C CYS A 129 -6.61 -7.15 -8.55
N GLU A 130 -7.63 -7.63 -7.84
CA GLU A 130 -8.83 -6.85 -7.52
C GLU A 130 -8.90 -6.58 -6.03
N PHE A 131 -8.95 -5.31 -5.62
CA PHE A 131 -9.13 -4.93 -4.22
C PHE A 131 -10.25 -3.90 -4.07
N GLU A 132 -10.94 -3.97 -2.92
CA GLU A 132 -11.94 -2.98 -2.56
C GLU A 132 -11.30 -1.64 -2.21
N TRP A 133 -10.20 -1.66 -1.44
CA TRP A 133 -9.53 -0.47 -0.95
C TRP A 133 -8.01 -0.54 -1.12
N LEU A 134 -7.43 0.55 -1.64
CA LEU A 134 -6.01 0.88 -1.54
C LEU A 134 -5.85 2.18 -0.74
N ILE A 135 -5.17 2.10 0.40
CA ILE A 135 -4.93 3.24 1.29
C ILE A 135 -3.43 3.45 1.40
N LEU A 136 -2.97 4.67 1.09
CA LEU A 136 -1.57 5.07 1.23
C LEU A 136 -1.50 6.32 2.13
N SER A 137 -0.63 6.30 3.14
CA SER A 137 -0.42 7.42 4.06
C SER A 137 1.06 7.68 4.26
N ALA A 138 1.49 8.93 4.07
CA ALA A 138 2.90 9.29 4.21
C ALA A 138 3.06 10.70 4.76
N SER A 139 3.55 10.82 5.98
CA SER A 139 3.75 12.09 6.68
C SER A 139 5.03 12.84 6.31
N GLU A 140 5.93 12.21 5.55
CA GLU A 140 7.20 12.80 5.11
C GLU A 140 7.42 12.53 3.62
N GLU A 141 8.09 13.44 2.93
CA GLU A 141 8.43 13.28 1.50
C GLU A 141 9.27 12.01 1.26
N ALA A 142 10.19 11.70 2.19
CA ALA A 142 11.07 10.54 2.09
C ALA A 142 10.30 9.21 2.01
N HIS A 143 9.13 9.11 2.64
CA HIS A 143 8.26 7.93 2.63
C HIS A 143 7.80 7.53 1.22
N VAL A 144 7.67 8.50 0.30
CA VAL A 144 7.20 8.27 -1.08
C VAL A 144 8.32 8.36 -2.12
N ALA A 145 9.55 8.66 -1.72
CA ALA A 145 10.68 8.87 -2.63
C ALA A 145 10.89 7.69 -3.60
N ALA A 146 10.79 6.45 -3.11
CA ALA A 146 10.93 5.25 -3.93
C ALA A 146 9.87 5.15 -5.05
N VAL A 147 8.65 5.64 -4.77
CA VAL A 147 7.55 5.68 -5.75
C VAL A 147 7.77 6.81 -6.75
N LEU A 148 8.10 8.01 -6.28
CA LEU A 148 8.32 9.18 -7.13
C LEU A 148 9.53 9.02 -8.07
N ALA A 149 10.54 8.24 -7.65
CA ALA A 149 11.68 7.87 -8.47
C ALA A 149 11.34 6.89 -9.62
N GLN A 150 10.14 6.30 -9.64
CA GLN A 150 9.74 5.42 -10.73
C GLN A 150 9.64 6.19 -12.06
N LYS A 151 10.34 5.65 -13.08
CA LYS A 151 10.29 6.16 -14.45
C LYS A 151 9.05 5.69 -15.21
N LYS A 152 8.54 4.50 -14.87
CA LYS A 152 7.36 3.91 -15.48
C LYS A 152 6.18 4.03 -14.51
N PRO A 153 4.98 4.35 -15.00
CA PRO A 153 3.78 4.30 -14.19
C PRO A 153 3.57 2.91 -13.56
N LEU A 154 3.03 2.90 -12.35
CA LEU A 154 2.63 1.74 -11.58
C LEU A 154 1.21 1.34 -11.98
N CYS A 155 1.03 0.10 -12.42
CA CYS A 155 -0.32 -0.48 -12.52
C CYS A 155 -0.83 -0.74 -11.10
N VAL A 156 -2.06 -0.32 -10.81
CA VAL A 156 -2.72 -0.51 -9.51
C VAL A 156 -3.84 -1.54 -9.56
N GLY A 157 -3.98 -2.27 -10.66
CA GLY A 157 -5.01 -3.30 -10.81
C GLY A 157 -6.45 -2.78 -10.81
N GLY A 158 -7.37 -3.68 -10.50
CA GLY A 158 -8.80 -3.42 -10.35
C GLY A 158 -9.16 -2.83 -8.99
N VAL A 159 -8.64 -1.64 -8.67
CA VAL A 159 -8.97 -0.94 -7.41
C VAL A 159 -10.34 -0.26 -7.47
N LYS A 160 -11.23 -0.60 -6.53
CA LYS A 160 -12.56 0.03 -6.46
C LYS A 160 -12.54 1.37 -5.74
N LYS A 161 -11.75 1.52 -4.69
CA LYS A 161 -11.68 2.74 -3.88
C LYS A 161 -10.24 3.01 -3.47
N MET A 162 -9.84 4.27 -3.55
CA MET A 162 -8.48 4.71 -3.25
C MET A 162 -8.50 5.88 -2.27
N TRP A 163 -7.64 5.83 -1.25
CA TRP A 163 -7.43 6.94 -0.35
C TRP A 163 -5.94 7.24 -0.19
N LEU A 164 -5.51 8.42 -0.65
CA LEU A 164 -4.15 8.91 -0.51
C LEU A 164 -4.12 10.07 0.50
N LYS A 165 -3.25 9.98 1.49
CA LYS A 165 -3.12 10.96 2.57
C LYS A 165 -1.72 11.57 2.60
N GLU A 166 -1.65 12.88 2.82
CA GLU A 166 -0.41 13.63 3.00
C GLU A 166 0.51 13.48 1.76
N TYR A 167 1.82 13.27 1.91
CA TYR A 167 2.74 13.09 0.77
C TYR A 167 2.37 11.92 -0.14
N ALA A 168 1.54 10.96 0.32
CA ALA A 168 1.04 9.89 -0.53
C ALA A 168 0.12 10.41 -1.64
N VAL A 169 -0.42 11.63 -1.54
CA VAL A 169 -1.14 12.27 -2.65
C VAL A 169 -0.25 12.39 -3.88
N GLY A 170 1.05 12.67 -3.71
CA GLY A 170 2.03 12.74 -4.81
C GLY A 170 2.18 11.43 -5.60
N VAL A 171 1.90 10.28 -4.97
CA VAL A 171 2.02 8.94 -5.59
C VAL A 171 1.07 8.78 -6.77
N VAL A 172 -0.07 9.49 -6.79
CA VAL A 172 -1.05 9.39 -7.89
C VAL A 172 -0.44 9.73 -9.26
N THR A 173 0.56 10.63 -9.28
CA THR A 173 1.28 11.03 -10.52
C THR A 173 2.08 9.89 -11.14
N LYS A 174 2.34 8.85 -10.36
CA LYS A 174 3.08 7.64 -10.77
C LYS A 174 2.18 6.45 -10.97
N MET A 175 0.86 6.60 -10.86
CA MET A 175 -0.09 5.52 -11.10
C MET A 175 -0.62 5.55 -12.53
N SER A 176 -0.77 4.38 -13.13
CA SER A 176 -1.44 4.20 -14.42
C SER A 176 -2.92 3.93 -14.17
N LEU A 177 -3.73 4.99 -14.15
CA LEU A 177 -5.17 4.91 -13.84
C LEU A 177 -6.07 5.02 -15.07
N LYS A 178 -5.52 5.29 -16.26
CA LYS A 178 -6.31 5.65 -17.46
C LYS A 178 -7.44 4.65 -17.78
N ASP A 179 -7.15 3.36 -17.65
CA ASP A 179 -8.09 2.29 -17.97
C ASP A 179 -8.81 1.73 -16.72
N CYS A 180 -8.59 2.32 -15.55
CA CYS A 180 -9.20 1.89 -14.29
C CYS A 180 -10.62 2.45 -14.12
N GLU A 181 -11.49 1.64 -13.52
CA GLU A 181 -12.83 2.03 -13.08
C GLU A 181 -12.86 2.16 -11.56
N ILE A 182 -12.73 3.40 -11.08
CA ILE A 182 -12.61 3.68 -9.66
C ILE A 182 -13.95 4.25 -9.17
N LYS A 183 -14.55 3.59 -8.18
CA LYS A 183 -15.75 4.12 -7.55
C LYS A 183 -15.40 5.41 -6.81
N TRP A 184 -14.44 5.36 -5.89
CA TRP A 184 -14.10 6.50 -5.03
C TRP A 184 -12.60 6.82 -5.05
N VAL A 185 -12.27 8.08 -5.30
CA VAL A 185 -10.92 8.62 -5.08
C VAL A 185 -11.00 9.66 -3.97
N ASN A 186 -10.24 9.47 -2.90
CA ASN A 186 -10.14 10.40 -1.79
C ASN A 186 -8.69 10.87 -1.63
N LEU A 187 -8.44 12.17 -1.75
CA LEU A 187 -7.14 12.79 -1.56
C LEU A 187 -7.23 13.77 -0.39
N THR A 188 -6.35 13.63 0.60
CA THR A 188 -6.31 14.50 1.77
C THR A 188 -4.90 15.03 1.96
N ALA A 189 -4.72 16.35 1.99
CA ALA A 189 -3.41 16.96 2.19
C ALA A 189 -3.54 18.20 3.08
N SER A 190 -3.03 18.11 4.30
CA SER A 190 -3.11 19.21 5.29
C SER A 190 -2.05 20.31 5.11
N GLU A 191 -1.09 20.14 4.21
CA GLU A 191 0.00 21.08 3.96
C GLU A 191 0.27 21.19 2.46
N GLU A 192 0.74 22.35 1.99
CA GLU A 192 1.10 22.56 0.58
C GLU A 192 2.17 21.57 0.10
N ALA A 193 3.14 21.26 0.97
CA ALA A 193 4.23 20.34 0.66
C ALA A 193 3.73 18.94 0.28
N HIS A 194 2.60 18.49 0.82
CA HIS A 194 1.99 17.19 0.52
C HIS A 194 1.57 17.05 -0.95
N VAL A 195 1.29 18.16 -1.65
CA VAL A 195 0.87 18.18 -3.05
C VAL A 195 1.93 18.73 -4.00
N ALA A 196 3.09 19.17 -3.48
CA ALA A 196 4.15 19.78 -4.28
C ALA A 196 4.56 18.91 -5.48
N ALA A 197 4.71 17.59 -5.29
CA ALA A 197 5.06 16.66 -6.36
C ALA A 197 4.00 16.59 -7.48
N VAL A 198 2.73 16.81 -7.15
CA VAL A 198 1.63 16.89 -8.12
C VAL A 198 1.67 18.21 -8.87
N LEU A 199 1.77 19.32 -8.14
CA LEU A 199 1.75 20.67 -8.71
C LEU A 199 2.97 20.95 -9.60
N ALA A 200 4.10 20.32 -9.30
CA ALA A 200 5.32 20.38 -10.11
C ALA A 200 5.21 19.62 -11.45
N GLN A 201 4.17 18.80 -11.67
CA GLN A 201 3.99 18.12 -12.96
C GLN A 201 3.73 19.14 -14.08
N GLU A 202 4.50 19.04 -15.17
CA GLU A 202 4.25 19.84 -16.38
C GLU A 202 3.00 19.35 -17.11
N THR A 203 2.80 18.04 -17.15
CA THR A 203 1.66 17.40 -17.82
C THR A 203 0.65 16.89 -16.81
N PRO A 204 -0.66 17.15 -17.02
CA PRO A 204 -1.70 16.57 -16.19
C PRO A 204 -1.64 15.03 -16.17
N PHE A 205 -1.99 14.42 -15.04
CA PHE A 205 -2.15 12.96 -14.92
C PHE A 205 -3.62 12.56 -15.07
N CYS A 206 -3.86 11.35 -15.56
CA CYS A 206 -5.21 10.81 -15.72
C CYS A 206 -5.61 10.03 -14.46
N VAL A 207 -6.83 10.25 -13.95
CA VAL A 207 -7.40 9.49 -12.81
C VAL A 207 -8.33 8.35 -13.21
N GLY A 208 -8.45 8.08 -14.51
CA GLY A 208 -9.33 7.04 -15.02
C GLY A 208 -10.81 7.43 -15.03
N ARG A 209 -11.68 6.43 -14.97
CA ARG A 209 -13.14 6.60 -14.85
C ARG A 209 -13.52 6.61 -13.38
N VAL A 210 -13.69 7.80 -12.81
CA VAL A 210 -13.98 8.02 -11.38
C VAL A 210 -15.45 8.38 -11.17
N LYS A 211 -16.16 7.63 -10.32
CA LYS A 211 -17.57 7.94 -10.01
C LYS A 211 -17.72 9.05 -8.96
N MET A 212 -16.98 8.97 -7.86
CA MET A 212 -16.99 9.99 -6.80
C MET A 212 -15.56 10.39 -6.46
N MET A 213 -15.33 11.69 -6.30
CA MET A 213 -14.03 12.24 -5.96
C MET A 213 -14.16 13.21 -4.79
N TYR A 214 -13.29 13.03 -3.79
CA TYR A 214 -13.23 13.86 -2.60
C TYR A 214 -11.81 14.42 -2.47
N LEU A 215 -11.67 15.74 -2.52
CA LEU A 215 -10.40 16.44 -2.34
C LEU A 215 -10.51 17.33 -1.10
N TRP A 216 -9.63 17.11 -0.12
CA TRP A 216 -9.63 17.81 1.17
C TRP A 216 -8.36 18.64 1.36
N ASP A 217 -8.55 19.87 1.81
CA ASP A 217 -7.52 20.87 2.08
C ASP A 217 -6.64 21.15 0.85
N TYR A 218 -5.31 21.14 0.95
CA TYR A 218 -4.41 21.41 -0.18
C TYR A 218 -4.57 20.40 -1.32
N ALA A 219 -5.24 19.25 -1.09
CA ALA A 219 -5.56 18.31 -2.15
C ALA A 219 -6.53 18.90 -3.19
N VAL A 220 -7.25 19.98 -2.87
CA VAL A 220 -8.09 20.70 -3.84
C VAL A 220 -7.25 21.19 -5.02
N GLY A 221 -6.04 21.71 -4.78
CA GLY A 221 -5.13 22.19 -5.83
C GLY A 221 -4.70 21.13 -6.85
N VAL A 222 -4.76 19.84 -6.48
CA VAL A 222 -4.44 18.71 -7.36
C VAL A 222 -5.34 18.68 -8.60
N ILE A 223 -6.58 19.19 -8.51
CA ILE A 223 -7.52 19.23 -9.64
C ILE A 223 -6.96 19.98 -10.86
N THR A 224 -6.08 20.96 -10.63
CA THR A 224 -5.44 21.74 -11.70
C THR A 224 -4.47 20.93 -12.56
N LYS A 225 -4.04 19.76 -12.07
CA LYS A 225 -3.11 18.84 -12.71
C LYS A 225 -3.77 17.52 -13.09
N MET A 226 -5.09 17.46 -13.07
CA MET A 226 -5.85 16.25 -13.35
C MET A 226 -6.53 16.31 -14.71
N THR A 227 -6.55 15.17 -15.40
CA THR A 227 -7.44 14.90 -16.52
C THR A 227 -8.34 13.73 -16.17
N ILE A 228 -9.59 13.82 -16.60
CA ILE A 228 -10.57 12.74 -16.51
C ILE A 228 -10.70 12.10 -17.89
N HIS A 229 -11.00 10.80 -17.91
CA HIS A 229 -11.25 10.10 -19.17
C HIS A 229 -12.43 10.76 -19.91
N GLU A 230 -12.41 10.82 -21.24
CA GLU A 230 -13.47 11.49 -22.03
C GLU A 230 -14.86 10.90 -21.75
N ASP A 231 -14.93 9.59 -21.57
CA ASP A 231 -16.14 8.84 -21.19
C ASP A 231 -16.41 8.81 -19.67
N CYS A 232 -15.76 9.67 -18.87
CA CYS A 232 -15.95 9.72 -17.43
C CYS A 232 -17.11 10.67 -17.05
N GLU A 233 -18.15 10.13 -16.44
CA GLU A 233 -19.17 10.92 -15.76
C GLU A 233 -18.93 10.88 -14.24
N ILE A 234 -18.44 11.99 -13.68
CA ILE A 234 -18.30 12.14 -12.23
C ILE A 234 -19.69 12.41 -11.64
N GLY A 235 -20.19 11.46 -10.85
CA GLY A 235 -21.46 11.61 -10.15
C GLY A 235 -21.38 12.58 -8.96
N CYS A 236 -20.22 12.70 -8.31
CA CYS A 236 -19.99 13.69 -7.25
C CYS A 236 -18.52 14.11 -7.22
N LEU A 237 -18.28 15.41 -7.28
CA LEU A 237 -17.00 16.05 -7.00
C LEU A 237 -17.17 16.90 -5.75
N HIS A 238 -16.51 16.50 -4.65
CA HIS A 238 -16.54 17.20 -3.39
C HIS A 238 -15.17 17.81 -3.12
N LEU A 239 -15.14 19.14 -3.02
CA LEU A 239 -13.93 19.92 -2.74
C LEU A 239 -14.16 20.65 -1.41
N THR A 240 -13.29 20.40 -0.44
CA THR A 240 -13.33 21.09 0.85
C THR A 240 -11.97 21.70 1.13
N ALA A 241 -11.92 23.01 1.30
CA ALA A 241 -10.76 23.77 1.72
C ALA A 241 -11.13 24.52 3.00
N SER A 242 -10.40 24.27 4.09
CA SER A 242 -10.62 24.95 5.36
C SER A 242 -10.00 26.35 5.43
N GLU A 243 -9.02 26.67 4.57
CA GLU A 243 -8.33 27.96 4.51
C GLU A 243 -8.18 28.47 3.06
N GLU A 244 -8.03 29.78 2.88
CA GLU A 244 -7.81 30.39 1.55
C GLU A 244 -6.50 29.89 0.91
N ALA A 245 -5.48 29.60 1.71
CA ALA A 245 -4.20 29.07 1.21
C ALA A 245 -4.33 27.68 0.55
N HIS A 246 -5.47 26.99 0.72
CA HIS A 246 -5.70 25.64 0.18
C HIS A 246 -6.21 25.65 -1.27
N VAL A 247 -6.53 26.82 -1.86
CA VAL A 247 -7.13 26.96 -3.21
C VAL A 247 -6.31 27.79 -4.18
#